data_AF-A0A6L3Y4I6-F1
#
_entry.id   AF-A0A6L3Y4I6-F1
#
_cell.length_a   1.000
_cell.length_b   1.000
_cell.length_c   1.000
_cell.angle_alpha   90.00
_cell.angle_beta   90.00
_cell.angle_gamma   90.00
#
_symmetry.space_group_name_H-M   'P 1'
#
loop_
_entity.id
_entity.type
_entity.pdbx_description
1 polymer ?
#
loop_
_entity_poly.entity_id
_entity_poly.type
_entity_poly.pdbx_seq_one_letter_code
_entity_poly.pdbx_strand_id
1 'polypeptide(L)'
;MQSKSLWIACKSCGKQISIEAKMCPNCGARRSRYKAIKWLGGGLLAIVVIAAIASPKKSTDKAGSMRHTSSPQTALALPISQKNFISAVDEFSQRFRSTANELQQSSLRDERRVALMSSLDSSLTVKGWKGTLSRLETNTDGHAIISVRLSPAVEVVTWNNALSDLVDNTMIKKGTPLYGQLSKMTLGDAVEISGSFLRSEQDGIRETSLTIRGAMTDPEFLFHFSDISKQQ
;
A
#
# COMPACT_ATOMS: atom_id res chain seq x y z
N MET A 1 18.61 43.46 -0.39
CA MET A 1 18.04 42.09 -0.25
C MET A 1 17.02 41.91 -1.36
N GLN A 2 17.26 41.04 -2.35
CA GLN A 2 16.32 40.84 -3.46
C GLN A 2 15.27 39.79 -3.08
N SER A 3 13.99 40.18 -3.06
CA SER A 3 12.86 39.28 -2.85
C SER A 3 12.71 38.35 -4.06
N LYS A 4 12.81 37.03 -3.83
CA LYS A 4 12.56 36.05 -4.89
C LYS A 4 11.06 36.02 -5.16
N SER A 5 10.64 36.25 -6.40
CA SER A 5 9.23 36.11 -6.81
C SER A 5 8.77 34.69 -6.55
N LEU A 6 7.61 34.49 -5.89
CA LEU A 6 7.05 33.18 -5.56
C LEU A 6 6.28 32.52 -6.74
N TRP A 7 6.21 33.22 -7.87
CA TRP A 7 5.38 32.87 -9.02
C TRP A 7 6.23 32.71 -10.28
N ILE A 8 5.81 31.80 -11.17
CA ILE A 8 6.41 31.58 -12.47
C ILE A 8 5.32 31.27 -13.51
N ALA A 9 5.50 31.70 -14.76
CA ALA A 9 4.59 31.34 -15.85
C ALA A 9 4.75 29.87 -16.25
N CYS A 10 3.63 29.16 -16.45
CA CYS A 10 3.63 27.83 -17.02
C CYS A 10 4.12 27.87 -18.48
N LYS A 11 5.10 27.03 -18.84
CA LYS A 11 5.63 26.95 -20.21
C LYS A 11 4.60 26.47 -21.25
N SER A 12 3.56 25.75 -20.82
CA SER A 12 2.57 25.19 -21.73
C SER A 12 1.38 26.11 -21.97
N CYS A 13 0.88 26.82 -20.94
CA CYS A 13 -0.33 27.64 -21.05
C CYS A 13 -0.15 29.12 -20.65
N GLY A 14 1.06 29.55 -20.29
CA GLY A 14 1.37 30.94 -19.94
C GLY A 14 0.83 31.43 -18.59
N LYS A 15 -0.11 30.72 -17.96
CA LYS A 15 -0.70 31.12 -16.67
C LYS A 15 0.31 31.06 -15.54
N GLN A 16 0.23 32.00 -14.60
CA GLN A 16 1.07 32.02 -13.40
C GLN A 16 0.76 30.82 -12.50
N ILE A 17 1.81 30.18 -12.00
CA ILE A 17 1.76 29.05 -11.08
C ILE A 17 2.80 29.25 -9.97
N SER A 18 2.57 28.62 -8.83
CA SER A 18 3.54 28.59 -7.73
C SER A 18 4.85 27.96 -8.22
N ILE A 19 5.99 28.52 -7.77
CA ILE A 19 7.28 27.92 -8.03
C ILE A 19 7.36 26.49 -7.48
N GLU A 20 6.60 26.12 -6.46
CA GLU A 20 6.60 24.78 -5.85
C GLU A 20 5.73 23.75 -6.58
N ALA A 21 4.86 24.19 -7.49
CA ALA A 21 3.96 23.30 -8.21
C ALA A 21 4.72 22.30 -9.10
N LYS A 22 4.51 20.99 -8.86
CA LYS A 22 5.01 19.88 -9.70
C LYS A 22 4.27 19.76 -11.04
N MET A 23 3.02 20.23 -11.08
CA MET A 23 2.14 20.24 -12.26
C MET A 23 1.38 21.56 -12.32
N CYS A 24 1.08 22.05 -13.51
CA CYS A 24 0.26 23.24 -13.69
C CYS A 24 -1.21 22.93 -13.36
N PRO A 25 -1.84 23.60 -12.38
CA PRO A 25 -3.23 23.35 -12.01
C PRO A 25 -4.23 23.76 -13.12
N ASN A 26 -3.80 24.60 -14.06
CA ASN A 26 -4.68 25.09 -15.13
C ASN A 26 -4.72 24.19 -16.38
N CYS A 27 -3.62 23.50 -16.69
CA CYS A 27 -3.52 22.71 -17.93
C CYS A 27 -2.95 21.30 -17.73
N GLY A 28 -2.60 20.92 -16.50
CA GLY A 28 -2.05 19.60 -16.18
C GLY A 28 -0.59 19.39 -16.60
N ALA A 29 0.04 20.35 -17.29
CA ALA A 29 1.42 20.20 -17.75
C ALA A 29 2.39 19.95 -16.59
N ARG A 30 3.14 18.84 -16.67
CA ARG A 30 4.13 18.45 -15.67
C ARG A 30 5.36 19.34 -15.77
N ARG A 31 5.81 19.87 -14.64
CA ARG A 31 7.01 20.69 -14.59
C ARG A 31 8.23 19.81 -14.34
N SER A 32 9.06 19.62 -15.36
CA SER A 32 10.37 19.00 -15.19
C SER A 32 11.30 19.92 -14.39
N ARG A 33 11.65 19.49 -13.17
CA ARG A 33 12.69 20.14 -12.34
C ARG A 33 14.02 19.40 -12.45
N TYR A 34 14.49 19.13 -13.67
CA TYR A 34 15.86 18.63 -13.84
C TYR A 34 16.84 19.79 -13.99
N LYS A 35 17.56 20.10 -12.90
CA LYS A 35 18.89 20.70 -13.03
C LYS A 35 19.83 19.57 -13.43
N ALA A 36 20.43 19.69 -14.61
CA ALA A 36 21.39 18.74 -15.16
C ALA A 36 22.54 18.51 -14.18
N ILE A 37 22.54 17.35 -13.52
CA ILE A 37 23.70 16.82 -12.82
C ILE A 37 24.56 16.16 -13.90
N LYS A 38 25.63 16.85 -14.32
CA LYS A 38 26.67 16.27 -15.17
C LYS A 38 27.50 15.31 -14.31
N TRP A 39 27.29 14.01 -14.45
CA TRP A 39 28.26 12.99 -14.05
C TRP A 39 28.97 12.48 -15.31
N LEU A 40 30.20 12.96 -15.48
CA LEU A 40 31.29 12.39 -16.28
C LEU A 40 32.48 12.49 -15.32
N GLY A 41 33.31 11.49 -15.04
CA GLY A 41 33.57 10.19 -15.61
C GLY A 41 34.98 9.82 -15.15
N GLY A 42 35.21 8.56 -14.80
CA GLY A 42 36.52 8.03 -14.37
C GLY A 42 36.36 7.13 -13.15
N GLY A 43 36.80 5.87 -13.14
CA GLY A 43 37.54 5.09 -14.11
C GLY A 43 37.76 3.68 -13.53
N LEU A 44 38.51 2.86 -14.29
CA LEU A 44 39.10 1.56 -13.91
C LEU A 44 38.10 0.41 -13.69
N LEU A 45 37.92 -0.57 -14.60
CA LEU A 45 38.85 -1.47 -15.31
C LEU A 45 39.62 -2.44 -14.37
N ALA A 46 39.37 -3.74 -14.60
CA ALA A 46 40.15 -4.95 -14.24
C ALA A 46 39.98 -5.46 -12.77
N ILE A 47 39.97 -6.76 -12.40
CA ILE A 47 40.71 -7.98 -12.82
C ILE A 47 39.89 -9.22 -12.31
N VAL A 48 39.35 -10.11 -13.14
CA VAL A 48 39.73 -11.51 -13.48
C VAL A 48 40.42 -12.39 -12.39
N VAL A 49 40.00 -13.68 -12.27
CA VAL A 49 40.82 -14.92 -12.03
C VAL A 49 40.61 -15.73 -10.71
N ILE A 50 39.94 -16.90 -10.85
CA ILE A 50 40.26 -18.29 -10.34
C ILE A 50 40.15 -18.55 -8.80
N ALA A 51 39.83 -19.71 -8.19
CA ALA A 51 39.60 -21.12 -8.54
C ALA A 51 38.70 -21.79 -7.48
N ALA A 52 38.14 -22.93 -7.85
CA ALA A 52 37.54 -23.94 -7.00
C ALA A 52 38.53 -24.62 -6.04
N ILE A 53 38.04 -25.05 -4.86
CA ILE A 53 38.56 -26.23 -4.15
C ILE A 53 37.38 -26.96 -3.49
N ALA A 54 37.29 -28.26 -3.76
CA ALA A 54 36.29 -29.20 -3.28
C ALA A 54 36.53 -29.62 -1.81
N SER A 55 35.46 -30.04 -1.11
CA SER A 55 35.47 -31.28 -0.31
C SER A 55 34.06 -31.72 0.12
N PRO A 56 33.76 -33.03 0.09
CA PRO A 56 32.47 -33.61 0.48
C PRO A 56 32.50 -34.14 1.92
N LYS A 57 31.32 -34.22 2.57
CA LYS A 57 31.06 -35.31 3.53
C LYS A 57 29.56 -35.56 3.73
N LYS A 58 29.17 -36.80 3.42
CA LYS A 58 27.93 -37.48 3.80
C LYS A 58 27.83 -37.58 5.32
N SER A 59 26.62 -37.40 5.83
CA SER A 59 26.07 -38.19 6.95
C SER A 59 24.59 -38.45 6.68
N THR A 60 24.27 -39.69 6.39
CA THR A 60 22.96 -40.30 6.60
C THR A 60 22.69 -40.38 8.09
N ASP A 61 21.47 -40.04 8.53
CA ASP A 61 20.68 -40.92 9.38
C ASP A 61 19.19 -40.54 9.40
N LYS A 62 18.38 -41.59 9.49
CA LYS A 62 16.92 -41.64 9.37
C LYS A 62 16.22 -41.09 10.62
N ALA A 63 15.09 -40.41 10.44
CA ALA A 63 13.94 -40.53 11.35
C ALA A 63 12.67 -40.10 10.62
N GLY A 64 11.65 -40.96 10.64
CA GLY A 64 10.34 -40.68 10.08
C GLY A 64 9.66 -39.52 10.80
N SER A 65 9.11 -38.60 10.03
CA SER A 65 8.09 -37.65 10.49
C SER A 65 7.19 -37.35 9.32
N MET A 66 5.89 -37.37 9.59
CA MET A 66 4.81 -37.21 8.61
C MET A 66 5.07 -35.99 7.72
N ARG A 67 5.34 -36.24 6.44
CA ARG A 67 5.24 -35.20 5.41
C ARG A 67 3.76 -34.91 5.22
N HIS A 68 3.24 -33.95 5.98
CA HIS A 68 2.29 -33.04 5.39
C HIS A 68 3.02 -32.33 4.25
N THR A 69 2.76 -32.81 3.04
CA THR A 69 3.15 -32.17 1.80
C THR A 69 2.39 -30.84 1.70
N SER A 70 2.88 -29.78 2.34
CA SER A 70 2.61 -28.43 1.88
C SER A 70 3.55 -28.16 0.72
N SER A 71 3.04 -28.34 -0.49
CA SER A 71 3.74 -28.04 -1.73
C SER A 71 4.17 -26.56 -1.76
N PRO A 72 5.38 -26.20 -2.23
CA PRO A 72 5.87 -24.81 -2.34
C PRO A 72 5.09 -23.94 -3.34
N GLN A 73 4.13 -24.50 -4.06
CA GLN A 73 3.42 -23.82 -5.16
C GLN A 73 2.32 -22.85 -4.71
N THR A 74 1.93 -22.84 -3.42
CA THR A 74 0.91 -21.91 -2.89
C THR A 74 1.50 -20.57 -2.45
N ALA A 75 2.83 -20.47 -2.29
CA ALA A 75 3.48 -19.25 -1.78
C ALA A 75 3.31 -18.02 -2.70
N LEU A 76 3.00 -18.20 -3.98
CA LEU A 76 2.84 -17.09 -4.94
C LEU A 76 1.38 -16.68 -5.20
N ALA A 77 0.39 -17.47 -4.79
CA ALA A 77 -1.02 -17.14 -5.04
C ALA A 77 -1.58 -16.19 -3.96
N LEU A 78 -2.43 -15.25 -4.37
CA LEU A 78 -3.22 -14.43 -3.45
C LEU A 78 -4.34 -15.29 -2.83
N PRO A 79 -4.67 -15.10 -1.54
CA PRO A 79 -5.87 -15.67 -0.95
C PRO A 79 -7.13 -15.34 -1.78
N ILE A 80 -8.07 -16.29 -1.86
CA ILE A 80 -9.30 -16.12 -2.64
C ILE A 80 -10.10 -14.91 -2.15
N SER A 81 -10.23 -14.72 -0.83
CA SER A 81 -10.91 -13.56 -0.25
C SER A 81 -10.28 -12.24 -0.68
N GLN A 82 -8.94 -12.16 -0.69
CA GLN A 82 -8.22 -10.98 -1.17
C GLN A 82 -8.50 -10.71 -2.64
N LYS A 83 -8.42 -11.74 -3.49
CA LYS A 83 -8.68 -11.61 -4.92
C LYS A 83 -10.10 -11.11 -5.18
N ASN A 84 -11.09 -11.67 -4.48
CA ASN A 84 -12.48 -11.27 -4.62
C ASN A 84 -12.72 -9.83 -4.15
N PHE A 85 -12.11 -9.44 -3.02
CA PHE A 85 -12.19 -8.08 -2.50
C PHE A 85 -11.60 -7.06 -3.49
N ILE A 86 -10.38 -7.31 -3.98
CA ILE A 86 -9.73 -6.44 -4.98
C ILE A 86 -10.58 -6.34 -6.25
N SER A 87 -11.10 -7.47 -6.73
CA SER A 87 -11.93 -7.51 -7.94
C SER A 87 -13.20 -6.68 -7.77
N ALA A 88 -13.84 -6.74 -6.60
CA ALA A 88 -15.01 -5.91 -6.31
C ALA A 88 -14.64 -4.41 -6.31
N VAL A 89 -13.54 -4.02 -5.67
CA VAL A 89 -13.11 -2.60 -5.71
C VAL A 89 -12.84 -2.15 -7.15
N ASP A 90 -12.08 -2.94 -7.92
CA ASP A 90 -11.70 -2.61 -9.29
C ASP A 90 -12.92 -2.51 -10.23
N GLU A 91 -13.85 -3.45 -10.15
CA GLU A 91 -15.09 -3.44 -10.94
C GLU A 91 -15.91 -2.17 -10.68
N PHE A 92 -16.19 -1.89 -9.41
CA PHE A 92 -17.02 -0.75 -9.05
C PHE A 92 -16.30 0.58 -9.30
N SER A 93 -14.97 0.61 -9.19
CA SER A 93 -14.13 1.75 -9.59
C SER A 93 -14.24 2.03 -11.09
N GLN A 94 -14.27 1.00 -11.94
CA GLN A 94 -14.48 1.17 -13.39
C GLN A 94 -15.90 1.62 -13.71
N ARG A 95 -16.91 0.97 -13.13
CA ARG A 95 -18.32 1.34 -13.32
C ARG A 95 -18.60 2.77 -12.87
N PHE A 96 -18.06 3.17 -11.72
CA PHE A 96 -18.17 4.53 -11.19
C PHE A 96 -17.67 5.58 -12.16
N ARG A 97 -16.51 5.36 -12.80
CA ARG A 97 -15.94 6.28 -13.80
C ARG A 97 -16.82 6.47 -15.04
N SER A 98 -17.70 5.51 -15.34
CA SER A 98 -18.63 5.54 -16.48
C SER A 98 -20.04 6.06 -16.15
N THR A 99 -20.31 6.42 -14.89
CA THR A 99 -21.64 6.92 -14.49
C THR A 99 -21.94 8.30 -15.04
N ALA A 100 -23.22 8.56 -15.32
CA ALA A 100 -23.68 9.83 -15.88
C ALA A 100 -23.99 10.89 -14.82
N ASN A 101 -24.39 10.49 -13.61
CA ASN A 101 -24.86 11.41 -12.57
C ASN A 101 -24.67 10.88 -11.14
N GLU A 102 -24.87 11.76 -10.16
CA GLU A 102 -24.65 11.48 -8.74
C GLU A 102 -25.62 10.44 -8.15
N LEU A 103 -26.84 10.32 -8.69
CA LEU A 103 -27.79 9.32 -8.22
C LEU A 103 -27.30 7.90 -8.55
N GLN A 104 -26.79 7.70 -9.77
CA GLN A 104 -26.16 6.44 -10.17
C GLN A 104 -24.90 6.15 -9.35
N GLN A 105 -24.10 7.17 -9.07
CA GLN A 105 -22.91 7.04 -8.23
C GLN A 105 -23.25 6.57 -6.81
N SER A 106 -24.31 7.14 -6.22
CA SER A 106 -24.80 6.73 -4.90
C SER A 106 -25.23 5.26 -4.91
N SER A 107 -26.07 4.85 -5.88
CA SER A 107 -26.51 3.46 -6.00
C SER A 107 -25.35 2.48 -6.22
N LEU A 108 -24.35 2.84 -7.01
CA LEU A 108 -23.16 2.00 -7.20
C LEU A 108 -22.36 1.80 -5.91
N ARG A 109 -22.32 2.80 -5.02
CA ARG A 109 -21.64 2.63 -3.72
C ARG A 109 -22.37 1.63 -2.84
N ASP A 110 -23.69 1.65 -2.84
CA ASP A 110 -24.51 0.68 -2.11
C ASP A 110 -24.34 -0.74 -2.63
N GLU A 111 -24.30 -0.91 -3.96
CA GLU A 111 -24.02 -2.20 -4.60
C GLU A 111 -22.59 -2.69 -4.27
N ARG A 112 -21.60 -1.78 -4.30
CA ARG A 112 -20.22 -2.12 -3.94
C ARG A 112 -20.13 -2.63 -2.51
N ARG A 113 -20.82 -1.99 -1.56
CA ARG A 113 -20.88 -2.45 -0.17
C ARG A 113 -21.30 -3.93 -0.10
N VAL A 114 -22.35 -4.32 -0.83
CA VAL A 114 -22.81 -5.72 -0.85
C VAL A 114 -21.73 -6.65 -1.42
N ALA A 115 -21.06 -6.26 -2.49
CA ALA A 115 -19.98 -7.03 -3.10
C ALA A 115 -18.76 -7.18 -2.16
N LEU A 116 -18.34 -6.09 -1.51
CA LEU A 116 -17.25 -6.11 -0.53
C LEU A 116 -17.60 -7.05 0.63
N MET A 117 -18.81 -6.94 1.18
CA MET A 117 -19.22 -7.78 2.32
C MET A 117 -19.36 -9.25 1.94
N SER A 118 -19.65 -9.56 0.68
CA SER A 118 -19.68 -10.94 0.18
C SER A 118 -18.28 -11.55 0.02
N SER A 119 -17.23 -10.72 -0.02
CA SER A 119 -15.82 -11.16 -0.12
C SER A 119 -15.13 -11.39 1.23
N LEU A 120 -15.78 -10.97 2.32
CA LEU A 120 -15.27 -11.05 3.68
C LEU A 120 -16.11 -12.00 4.53
N ASP A 121 -15.51 -12.55 5.58
CA ASP A 121 -16.28 -13.28 6.58
C ASP A 121 -17.06 -12.31 7.49
N SER A 122 -18.00 -12.84 8.27
CA SER A 122 -18.83 -12.04 9.19
C SER A 122 -18.04 -11.37 10.31
N SER A 123 -16.83 -11.84 10.60
CA SER A 123 -15.92 -11.24 11.57
C SER A 123 -15.05 -10.13 10.98
N LEU A 124 -15.16 -9.90 9.66
CA LEU A 124 -14.34 -8.96 8.89
C LEU A 124 -12.83 -9.19 9.05
N THR A 125 -12.45 -10.42 9.39
CA THR A 125 -11.07 -10.82 9.63
C THR A 125 -10.46 -11.39 8.37
N VAL A 126 -9.20 -11.07 8.12
CA VAL A 126 -8.43 -11.61 7.00
C VAL A 126 -7.12 -12.18 7.48
N LYS A 127 -6.64 -13.21 6.79
CA LYS A 127 -5.39 -13.90 7.10
C LYS A 127 -4.58 -14.08 5.83
N GLY A 128 -3.28 -13.82 5.94
CA GLY A 128 -2.33 -14.08 4.86
C GLY A 128 -2.54 -13.22 3.61
N TRP A 129 -3.16 -12.04 3.74
CA TRP A 129 -3.33 -11.13 2.61
C TRP A 129 -1.99 -10.52 2.25
N LYS A 130 -1.67 -10.46 0.96
CA LYS A 130 -0.38 -10.03 0.45
C LYS A 130 -0.44 -8.63 -0.10
N GLY A 131 0.60 -7.85 0.10
CA GLY A 131 0.66 -6.50 -0.43
C GLY A 131 2.07 -5.94 -0.42
N THR A 132 2.15 -4.63 -0.60
CA THR A 132 3.40 -3.88 -0.53
C THR A 132 3.28 -2.81 0.54
N LEU A 133 4.25 -2.74 1.44
CA LEU A 133 4.32 -1.69 2.45
C LEU A 133 4.54 -0.34 1.75
N SER A 134 3.49 0.47 1.62
CA SER A 134 3.48 1.74 0.87
C SER A 134 3.72 2.95 1.77
N ARG A 135 3.49 2.81 3.08
CA ARG A 135 3.79 3.82 4.08
C ARG A 135 4.29 3.19 5.38
N LEU A 136 5.28 3.82 5.99
CA LEU A 136 5.90 3.40 7.25
C LEU A 136 6.49 4.64 7.92
N GLU A 137 5.76 5.21 8.87
CA GLU A 137 6.12 6.43 9.59
C GLU A 137 5.74 6.30 11.07
N THR A 138 6.08 7.31 11.88
CA THR A 138 5.63 7.41 13.27
C THR A 138 4.93 8.73 13.54
N ASN A 139 3.92 8.72 14.40
CA ASN A 139 3.36 9.95 14.97
C ASN A 139 4.29 10.56 16.04
N THR A 140 3.87 11.66 16.67
CA THR A 140 4.62 12.34 17.74
C THR A 140 4.85 11.47 18.99
N ASP A 141 3.98 10.49 19.24
CA ASP A 141 4.09 9.54 20.36
C ASP A 141 4.95 8.32 20.01
N GLY A 142 5.46 8.25 18.77
CA GLY A 142 6.26 7.16 18.26
C GLY A 142 5.45 5.92 17.86
N HIS A 143 4.12 5.98 17.84
CA HIS A 143 3.27 4.91 17.30
C HIS A 143 3.42 4.84 15.78
N ALA A 144 3.47 3.62 15.24
CA ALA A 144 3.65 3.43 13.82
C ALA A 144 2.34 3.67 13.07
N ILE A 145 2.48 4.41 11.97
CA ILE A 145 1.44 4.65 10.98
C ILE A 145 1.87 3.93 9.70
N ILE A 146 1.03 3.02 9.21
CA ILE A 146 1.35 2.22 8.03
C ILE A 146 0.22 2.22 7.00
N SER A 147 0.62 1.99 5.75
CA SER A 147 -0.28 1.67 4.65
C SER A 147 0.28 0.44 3.93
N VAL A 148 -0.59 -0.52 3.61
CA VAL A 148 -0.26 -1.67 2.80
C VAL A 148 -1.13 -1.64 1.55
N ARG A 149 -0.46 -1.52 0.41
CA ARG A 149 -1.10 -1.55 -0.91
C ARG A 149 -1.38 -2.98 -1.32
N LEU A 150 -2.65 -3.31 -1.53
CA LEU A 150 -3.11 -4.63 -1.96
C LEU A 150 -3.23 -4.73 -3.48
N SER A 151 -3.56 -3.61 -4.14
CA SER A 151 -3.59 -3.45 -5.60
C SER A 151 -3.33 -1.97 -5.95
N PRO A 152 -3.15 -1.60 -7.23
CA PRO A 152 -3.03 -0.19 -7.63
C PRO A 152 -4.17 0.73 -7.19
N ALA A 153 -5.34 0.19 -6.82
CA ALA A 153 -6.53 0.95 -6.43
C ALA A 153 -7.00 0.64 -5.00
N VAL A 154 -6.26 -0.17 -4.23
CA VAL A 154 -6.70 -0.62 -2.90
C VAL A 154 -5.55 -0.51 -1.90
N GLU A 155 -5.74 0.31 -0.87
CA GLU A 155 -4.89 0.34 0.30
C GLU A 155 -5.67 0.00 1.57
N VAL A 156 -4.99 -0.72 2.48
CA VAL A 156 -5.41 -0.85 3.87
C VAL A 156 -4.47 -0.02 4.75
N VAL A 157 -5.03 0.76 5.66
CA VAL A 157 -4.30 1.82 6.35
C VAL A 157 -4.60 1.80 7.84
N THR A 158 -3.66 2.33 8.63
CA THR A 158 -3.97 2.84 9.97
C THR A 158 -4.34 4.32 9.88
N TRP A 159 -4.98 4.85 10.91
CA TRP A 159 -5.07 6.30 11.07
C TRP A 159 -3.69 6.94 11.10
N ASN A 160 -3.62 8.19 10.63
CA ASN A 160 -2.39 8.99 10.60
C ASN A 160 -2.33 10.04 11.71
N ASN A 161 -3.35 10.14 12.56
CA ASN A 161 -3.41 11.10 13.65
C ASN A 161 -4.09 10.48 14.88
N ALA A 162 -3.62 10.86 16.07
CA ALA A 162 -4.06 10.26 17.33
C ALA A 162 -5.51 10.60 17.68
N LEU A 163 -6.02 11.76 17.26
CA LEU A 163 -7.38 12.21 17.59
C LEU A 163 -8.44 11.35 16.90
N SER A 164 -8.27 11.09 15.60
CA SER A 164 -9.14 10.19 14.82
C SER A 164 -9.04 8.75 15.30
N ASP A 165 -7.87 8.34 15.81
CA ASP A 165 -7.62 6.97 16.28
C ASP A 165 -8.10 6.69 17.71
N LEU A 166 -8.60 7.69 18.46
CA LEU A 166 -9.06 7.49 19.86
C LEU A 166 -10.14 6.41 19.97
N VAL A 167 -11.03 6.34 18.98
CA VAL A 167 -12.11 5.36 18.92
C VAL A 167 -11.64 4.10 18.19
N ASP A 168 -11.02 4.29 17.04
CA ASP A 168 -10.73 3.20 16.11
C ASP A 168 -9.45 2.42 16.44
N ASN A 169 -8.52 2.93 17.26
CA ASN A 169 -7.35 2.22 17.81
C ASN A 169 -6.50 1.39 16.81
N THR A 170 -6.30 1.91 15.60
CA THR A 170 -5.58 1.25 14.51
C THR A 170 -4.07 1.49 14.51
N MET A 171 -3.57 2.58 15.12
CA MET A 171 -2.14 2.85 15.16
C MET A 171 -1.38 1.77 15.95
N ILE A 172 -0.20 1.41 15.45
CA ILE A 172 0.57 0.32 16.02
C ILE A 172 1.45 0.86 17.15
N LYS A 173 1.08 0.52 18.38
CA LYS A 173 1.73 1.04 19.59
C LYS A 173 3.20 0.65 19.63
N LYS A 174 4.05 1.63 19.96
CA LYS A 174 5.49 1.44 20.17
C LYS A 174 5.73 0.41 21.27
N GLY A 175 6.72 -0.45 21.07
CA GLY A 175 7.10 -1.50 22.03
C GLY A 175 6.28 -2.80 21.91
N THR A 176 5.30 -2.87 21.00
CA THR A 176 4.60 -4.13 20.70
C THR A 176 5.42 -5.04 19.79
N PRO A 177 5.17 -6.36 19.78
CA PRO A 177 5.80 -7.29 18.83
C PRO A 177 5.61 -6.88 17.36
N LEU A 178 4.40 -6.42 17.00
CA LEU A 178 4.05 -5.95 15.67
C LEU A 178 4.91 -4.74 15.25
N TYR A 179 5.09 -3.78 16.16
CA TYR A 179 6.01 -2.66 15.96
C TYR A 179 7.45 -3.14 15.73
N GLY A 180 7.89 -4.15 16.48
CA GLY A 180 9.22 -4.75 16.32
C GLY A 180 9.43 -5.54 15.03
N GLN A 181 8.37 -6.02 14.38
CA GLN A 181 8.42 -6.56 13.03
C GLN A 181 8.59 -5.44 12.01
N LEU A 182 7.77 -4.38 12.11
CA LEU A 182 7.79 -3.23 11.21
C LEU A 182 9.12 -2.47 11.23
N SER A 183 9.78 -2.34 12.38
CA SER A 183 11.05 -1.63 12.51
C SER A 183 12.20 -2.28 11.72
N LYS A 184 12.01 -3.50 11.23
CA LYS A 184 12.97 -4.25 10.40
C LYS A 184 12.63 -4.22 8.91
N MET A 185 11.56 -3.54 8.54
CA MET A 185 11.06 -3.43 7.17
C MET A 185 11.41 -2.08 6.55
N THR A 186 11.33 -2.01 5.23
CA THR A 186 11.50 -0.78 4.45
C THR A 186 10.32 -0.57 3.50
N LEU A 187 10.07 0.68 3.11
CA LEU A 187 9.07 1.00 2.08
C LEU A 187 9.35 0.19 0.80
N GLY A 188 8.28 -0.35 0.22
CA GLY A 188 8.35 -1.20 -0.96
C GLY A 188 8.54 -2.69 -0.66
N ASP A 189 8.75 -3.09 0.60
CA ASP A 189 8.80 -4.50 0.96
C ASP A 189 7.47 -5.20 0.62
N ALA A 190 7.57 -6.37 0.00
CA ALA A 190 6.46 -7.30 -0.12
C ALA A 190 6.14 -7.86 1.27
N VAL A 191 4.87 -7.80 1.66
CA VAL A 191 4.41 -8.19 2.99
C VAL A 191 3.21 -9.12 2.90
N GLU A 192 3.07 -9.97 3.90
CA GLU A 192 1.85 -10.69 4.21
C GLU A 192 1.28 -10.13 5.53
N ILE A 193 -0.02 -9.85 5.55
CA ILE A 193 -0.73 -9.22 6.66
C ILE A 193 -1.91 -10.08 7.11
N SER A 194 -2.22 -9.98 8.40
CA SER A 194 -3.46 -10.48 8.99
C SER A 194 -4.05 -9.41 9.90
N GLY A 195 -5.37 -9.45 10.11
CA GLY A 195 -6.06 -8.43 10.88
C GLY A 195 -7.55 -8.37 10.60
N SER A 196 -8.17 -7.26 10.96
CA SER A 196 -9.60 -7.04 10.73
C SER A 196 -9.92 -5.65 10.20
N PHE A 197 -10.91 -5.58 9.33
CA PHE A 197 -11.53 -4.30 8.96
C PHE A 197 -12.46 -3.81 10.08
N LEU A 198 -12.60 -2.49 10.18
CA LEU A 198 -13.57 -1.88 11.10
C LEU A 198 -14.92 -1.78 10.42
N ARG A 199 -16.00 -2.09 11.14
CA ARG A 199 -17.38 -2.03 10.62
C ARG A 199 -17.77 -0.57 10.30
N SER A 200 -18.52 -0.37 9.21
CA SER A 200 -19.23 0.89 8.94
C SER A 200 -20.60 0.63 8.30
N GLU A 201 -21.53 1.56 8.44
CA GLU A 201 -22.84 1.45 7.78
C GLU A 201 -22.75 1.72 6.26
N GLN A 202 -21.94 2.71 5.86
CA GLN A 202 -21.91 3.23 4.50
C GLN A 202 -21.29 2.25 3.49
N ASP A 203 -20.17 1.62 3.82
CA ASP A 203 -19.48 0.68 2.92
C ASP A 203 -19.38 -0.73 3.52
N GLY A 204 -20.00 -0.97 4.68
CA GLY A 204 -19.87 -2.23 5.43
C GLY A 204 -18.56 -2.33 6.22
N ILE A 205 -17.51 -1.68 5.72
CA ILE A 205 -16.21 -1.46 6.35
C ILE A 205 -15.81 0.01 6.31
N ARG A 206 -14.97 0.45 7.25
CA ARG A 206 -14.60 1.87 7.41
C ARG A 206 -13.66 2.30 6.28
N GLU A 207 -14.16 3.22 5.46
CA GLU A 207 -13.43 3.90 4.39
C GLU A 207 -13.24 5.37 4.78
N THR A 208 -12.07 5.95 4.51
CA THR A 208 -11.68 7.26 5.08
C THR A 208 -11.65 8.42 4.08
N SER A 209 -11.99 8.21 2.82
CA SER A 209 -12.00 9.28 1.81
C SER A 209 -13.04 10.36 2.09
N LEU A 210 -12.65 11.61 1.81
CA LEU A 210 -13.53 12.78 1.98
C LEU A 210 -14.62 12.90 0.91
N THR A 211 -14.45 12.26 -0.24
CA THR A 211 -15.37 12.38 -1.37
C THR A 211 -15.78 11.00 -1.87
N ILE A 212 -16.98 10.90 -2.44
CA ILE A 212 -17.43 9.65 -3.08
C ILE A 212 -16.48 9.22 -4.22
N ARG A 213 -15.88 10.18 -4.95
CA ARG A 213 -14.89 9.86 -5.98
C ARG A 213 -13.65 9.19 -5.40
N GLY A 214 -13.09 9.74 -4.31
CA GLY A 214 -11.97 9.11 -3.61
C GLY A 214 -12.36 7.71 -3.14
N ALA A 215 -13.48 7.64 -2.40
CA ALA A 215 -13.99 6.39 -1.85
C ALA A 215 -14.17 5.32 -2.93
N MET A 216 -14.67 5.68 -4.12
CA MET A 216 -14.99 4.73 -5.19
C MET A 216 -13.82 4.42 -6.13
N THR A 217 -12.78 5.25 -6.20
CA THR A 217 -11.71 5.09 -7.19
C THR A 217 -10.32 4.84 -6.64
N ASP A 218 -10.07 5.25 -5.39
CA ASP A 218 -8.81 5.07 -4.66
C ASP A 218 -9.11 4.96 -3.14
N PRO A 219 -9.91 3.95 -2.71
CA PRO A 219 -10.31 3.81 -1.32
C PRO A 219 -9.13 3.54 -0.38
N GLU A 220 -9.22 4.15 0.80
CA GLU A 220 -8.37 3.87 1.96
C GLU A 220 -9.23 3.18 3.02
N PHE A 221 -9.05 1.86 3.17
CA PHE A 221 -9.80 1.08 4.15
C PHE A 221 -9.05 1.01 5.47
N LEU A 222 -9.70 1.45 6.54
CA LEU A 222 -9.11 1.43 7.87
C LEU A 222 -9.04 -0.01 8.41
N PHE A 223 -7.89 -0.38 8.97
CA PHE A 223 -7.58 -1.77 9.28
C PHE A 223 -6.80 -1.93 10.59
N HIS A 224 -7.20 -2.90 11.40
CA HIS A 224 -6.43 -3.36 12.55
C HIS A 224 -5.48 -4.48 12.14
N PHE A 225 -4.19 -4.16 12.07
CA PHE A 225 -3.16 -5.17 11.85
C PHE A 225 -2.95 -6.01 13.11
N SER A 226 -3.08 -7.33 12.98
CA SER A 226 -2.73 -8.29 14.04
C SER A 226 -1.40 -8.98 13.78
N ASP A 227 -0.99 -9.09 12.52
CA ASP A 227 0.33 -9.59 12.12
C ASP A 227 0.79 -8.94 10.80
N ILE A 228 2.10 -8.75 10.66
CA ILE A 228 2.74 -8.38 9.40
C ILE A 228 4.10 -9.05 9.29
N SER A 229 4.36 -9.70 8.16
CA SER A 229 5.62 -10.37 7.89
C SER A 229 6.15 -10.02 6.50
N LYS A 230 7.47 -9.79 6.42
CA LYS A 230 8.16 -9.56 5.15
C LYS A 230 8.24 -10.86 4.38
N GLN A 231 7.84 -10.84 3.11
CA GLN A 231 7.99 -11.95 2.19
C GLN A 231 9.39 -11.92 1.58
N GLN A 232 10.02 -13.09 1.46
CA GLN A 232 11.38 -13.27 0.93
C GLN A 232 11.42 -13.30 -0.60
#